data_AF-A0A935ASH4-F1
#
_entry.id   AF-A0A935ASH4-F1
#
_cell.length_a   1.000
_cell.length_b   1.000
_cell.length_c   1.000
_cell.angle_alpha   90.00
_cell.angle_beta   90.00
_cell.angle_gamma   90.00
#
_symmetry.space_group_name_H-M   'P 1'
#
loop_
_entity.id
_entity.type
_entity.pdbx_description
1 polymer ?
#
loop_
_entity_poly.entity_id
_entity_poly.type
_entity_poly.pdbx_seq_one_letter_code
_entity_poly.pdbx_strand_id
1 'polypeptide(L)'
;MSESGDFRTNVEALKSVNSQIISKLINKENIKTEFEIISKIQSTHFGEMIPEKLKPVWQNGLESRQYFLKLCGAGGGGMFLGWSEDSDFLSQTLADTTLTVFHL
;
A
#
# COMPACT_ATOMS: atom_id res chain seq x y z
N MET A 1 14.35 -24.01 -3.58
CA MET A 1 14.12 -23.02 -4.64
C MET A 1 14.30 -21.65 -4.01
N SER A 2 15.21 -20.84 -4.53
CA SER A 2 15.87 -19.76 -3.78
C SER A 2 14.93 -18.57 -3.55
N GLU A 3 14.75 -18.16 -2.29
CA GLU A 3 14.01 -16.96 -1.84
C GLU A 3 14.35 -15.70 -2.65
N SER A 4 15.56 -15.62 -3.19
CA SER A 4 16.04 -14.54 -4.05
C SER A 4 15.30 -14.38 -5.39
N GLY A 5 14.75 -15.48 -5.95
CA GLY A 5 14.01 -15.46 -7.21
C GLY A 5 12.60 -14.91 -7.06
N ASP A 6 11.91 -15.31 -5.98
CA ASP A 6 10.56 -14.85 -5.66
C ASP A 6 10.58 -13.39 -5.22
N PHE A 7 11.57 -12.97 -4.43
CA PHE A 7 11.74 -11.58 -4.04
C PHE A 7 11.91 -10.66 -5.26
N ARG A 8 12.81 -11.00 -6.20
CA ARG A 8 13.04 -10.18 -7.39
C ARG A 8 11.76 -10.04 -8.24
N THR A 9 11.03 -11.14 -8.41
CA THR A 9 9.77 -11.15 -9.16
C THR A 9 8.74 -10.24 -8.50
N ASN A 10 8.59 -10.31 -7.18
CA ASN A 10 7.66 -9.47 -6.43
C ASN A 10 8.05 -7.98 -6.46
N VAL A 11 9.35 -7.67 -6.43
CA VAL A 11 9.84 -6.29 -6.60
C VAL A 11 9.53 -5.76 -8.00
N GLU A 12 9.73 -6.55 -9.05
CA GLU A 12 9.37 -6.14 -10.41
C GLU A 12 7.85 -5.94 -10.57
N ALA A 13 7.04 -6.78 -9.92
CA ALA A 13 5.58 -6.58 -9.87
C ALA A 13 5.23 -5.24 -9.20
N LEU A 14 5.84 -4.92 -8.06
CA LEU A 14 5.64 -3.62 -7.39
C LEU A 14 6.06 -2.44 -8.28
N LYS A 15 7.21 -2.53 -8.98
CA LYS A 15 7.65 -1.48 -9.91
C LYS A 15 6.65 -1.28 -11.03
N SER A 16 6.18 -2.37 -11.64
CA SER A 16 5.19 -2.31 -12.72
C SER A 16 3.90 -1.60 -12.29
N VAL A 17 3.33 -1.98 -11.15
CA VAL A 17 2.07 -1.37 -10.67
C VAL A 17 2.28 0.08 -10.24
N ASN A 18 3.42 0.43 -9.64
CA ASN A 18 3.76 1.83 -9.35
C ASN A 18 3.81 2.70 -10.62
N SER A 19 4.41 2.20 -11.70
CA SER A 19 4.45 2.92 -12.98
C SER A 19 3.04 3.13 -13.57
N GLN A 20 2.12 2.18 -13.37
CA GLN A 20 0.72 2.32 -13.77
C GLN A 20 0.01 3.41 -12.95
N ILE A 21 0.21 3.43 -11.63
CA ILE A 21 -0.33 4.49 -10.75
C ILE A 21 0.13 5.87 -11.22
N ILE A 22 1.44 6.03 -11.45
CA ILE A 22 2.01 7.30 -11.92
C ILE A 22 1.36 7.72 -13.24
N SER A 23 1.26 6.80 -14.21
CA SER A 23 0.68 7.10 -15.52
C SER A 23 -0.79 7.51 -15.41
N LYS A 24 -1.56 6.79 -14.59
CA LYS A 24 -2.97 7.10 -14.33
C LYS A 24 -3.16 8.44 -13.61
N LEU A 25 -2.33 8.75 -12.62
CA LEU A 25 -2.36 10.05 -11.94
C LEU A 25 -2.09 11.20 -12.92
N ILE A 26 -1.10 11.06 -13.80
CA ILE A 26 -0.82 12.05 -14.87
C ILE A 26 -2.04 12.27 -15.76
N ASN A 27 -2.76 11.19 -16.09
CA ASN A 27 -3.96 11.22 -16.90
C ASN A 27 -5.25 11.57 -16.12
N LYS A 28 -5.17 11.82 -14.81
CA LYS A 28 -6.31 12.06 -13.92
C LYS A 28 -7.32 10.90 -13.88
N GLU A 29 -6.82 9.68 -14.00
CA GLU A 29 -7.60 8.45 -13.91
C GLU A 29 -7.65 7.90 -12.48
N ASN A 30 -8.67 7.09 -12.19
CA ASN A 30 -8.80 6.42 -10.90
C ASN A 30 -7.74 5.31 -10.72
N ILE A 31 -7.07 5.31 -9.57
CA ILE A 31 -5.97 4.40 -9.20
C ILE A 31 -6.34 3.33 -8.16
N LYS A 32 -7.62 3.19 -7.82
CA LYS A 32 -8.17 2.26 -6.82
C LYS A 32 -7.61 0.86 -6.99
N THR A 33 -7.75 0.33 -8.20
CA THR A 33 -7.39 -1.05 -8.53
C THR A 33 -5.89 -1.27 -8.36
N GLU A 34 -5.07 -0.34 -8.79
CA GLU A 34 -3.61 -0.44 -8.66
C GLU A 34 -3.16 -0.35 -7.21
N PHE A 35 -3.81 0.50 -6.40
CA PHE A 35 -3.54 0.60 -4.96
C PHE A 35 -3.95 -0.67 -4.22
N GLU A 36 -5.08 -1.27 -4.57
CA GLU A 36 -5.49 -2.58 -4.05
C GLU A 36 -4.46 -3.65 -4.37
N ILE A 37 -3.98 -3.71 -5.62
CA ILE A 37 -2.97 -4.68 -6.06
C ILE A 37 -1.67 -4.49 -5.27
N ILE A 38 -1.16 -3.27 -5.12
CA ILE A 38 0.06 -3.02 -4.34
C ILE A 38 -0.16 -3.42 -2.88
N SER A 39 -1.28 -3.02 -2.28
CA SER A 39 -1.61 -3.34 -0.89
C SER A 39 -1.60 -4.86 -0.66
N LYS A 40 -2.17 -5.63 -1.60
CA LYS A 40 -2.20 -7.09 -1.55
C LYS A 40 -0.80 -7.70 -1.71
N ILE A 41 -0.02 -7.24 -2.70
CA ILE A 41 1.36 -7.74 -2.92
C ILE A 41 2.21 -7.49 -1.67
N GLN A 42 2.12 -6.29 -1.08
CA GLN A 42 2.90 -5.93 0.10
C GLN A 42 2.47 -6.72 1.34
N SER A 43 1.18 -6.88 1.59
CA SER A 43 0.71 -7.72 2.69
C SER A 43 1.12 -9.19 2.54
N THR A 44 1.14 -9.71 1.30
CA THR A 44 1.39 -11.14 1.04
C THR A 44 2.89 -11.47 1.04
N HIS A 45 3.70 -10.63 0.40
CA HIS A 45 5.10 -10.95 0.11
C HIS A 45 6.11 -10.09 0.87
N PHE A 46 5.65 -8.98 1.45
CA PHE A 46 6.49 -8.03 2.19
C PHE A 46 5.93 -7.76 3.59
N GLY A 47 5.12 -8.69 4.12
CA GLY A 47 4.45 -8.53 5.41
C GLY A 47 5.40 -8.36 6.59
N GLU A 48 6.62 -8.89 6.50
CA GLU A 48 7.69 -8.66 7.49
C GLU A 48 8.16 -7.20 7.56
N MET A 49 7.99 -6.44 6.47
CA MET A 49 8.29 -5.00 6.44
C MET A 49 7.16 -4.15 7.02
N ILE A 50 6.01 -4.76 7.34
CA ILE A 50 4.85 -4.09 7.94
C ILE A 50 4.93 -4.29 9.46
N PRO A 51 5.01 -3.20 10.25
CA PRO A 51 4.96 -3.28 11.71
C PRO A 51 3.75 -4.09 12.21
N GLU A 52 3.95 -4.98 13.19
CA GLU A 52 2.91 -5.90 13.69
C GLU A 52 1.59 -5.20 14.05
N LYS A 53 1.67 -4.05 14.71
CA LYS A 53 0.50 -3.25 15.11
C LYS A 53 -0.35 -2.74 13.93
N LEU A 54 0.22 -2.73 12.72
CA LEU A 54 -0.44 -2.24 11.52
C LEU A 54 -0.98 -3.36 10.63
N LYS A 55 -0.55 -4.61 10.82
CA LYS A 55 -1.07 -5.73 10.05
C LYS A 55 -2.60 -5.86 10.14
N PRO A 56 -3.24 -5.70 11.32
CA PRO A 56 -4.71 -5.74 11.40
C PRO A 56 -5.38 -4.59 10.64
N VAL A 57 -4.81 -3.39 10.70
CA VAL A 57 -5.29 -2.21 9.96
C VAL A 57 -5.19 -2.45 8.45
N TRP A 58 -4.05 -2.98 8.00
CA TRP A 58 -3.81 -3.31 6.61
C TRP A 58 -4.80 -4.35 6.08
N GLN A 59 -5.00 -5.43 6.85
CA GLN A 59 -5.95 -6.48 6.51
C GLN A 59 -7.38 -5.96 6.44
N ASN A 60 -7.79 -5.14 7.41
CA ASN A 60 -9.13 -4.52 7.40
C ASN A 60 -9.35 -3.65 6.16
N GLY A 61 -8.35 -2.89 5.69
CA GLY A 61 -8.44 -2.13 4.44
C GLY A 61 -8.70 -3.04 3.23
N LEU A 62 -7.96 -4.16 3.11
CA LEU A 62 -8.14 -5.14 2.05
C LEU A 62 -9.50 -5.85 2.08
N GLU A 63 -9.99 -6.19 3.27
CA GLU A 63 -11.27 -6.89 3.47
C GLU A 63 -12.48 -5.96 3.25
N SER A 64 -12.45 -4.77 3.87
CA SER A 64 -13.52 -3.77 3.75
C SER A 64 -13.55 -3.09 2.38
N ARG A 65 -12.40 -3.05 1.68
CA ARG A 65 -12.17 -2.30 0.43
C ARG A 65 -12.46 -0.80 0.54
N GLN A 66 -12.53 -0.27 1.75
CA GLN A 66 -12.74 1.16 2.02
C GLN A 66 -11.46 1.98 1.81
N TYR A 67 -10.30 1.35 1.99
CA TYR A 67 -9.01 1.96 1.77
C TYR A 67 -7.94 0.92 1.48
N PHE A 68 -6.84 1.36 0.87
CA PHE A 68 -5.68 0.53 0.59
C PHE A 68 -4.41 1.24 1.03
N LEU A 69 -3.49 0.48 1.62
CA LEU A 69 -2.23 1.00 2.14
C LEU A 69 -1.07 0.57 1.25
N LYS A 70 -0.02 1.38 1.27
CA LYS A 70 1.22 1.13 0.55
C LYS A 70 2.42 1.61 1.38
N LEU A 71 3.47 0.79 1.47
CA LEU A 71 4.78 1.18 2.01
C LEU A 71 5.42 2.28 1.14
N CYS A 72 5.96 3.31 1.80
CA CYS A 72 6.74 4.37 1.16
C CYS A 72 8.25 4.17 1.46
N GLY A 73 9.06 3.93 0.44
CA GLY A 73 10.52 3.75 0.58
C GLY A 73 10.98 2.34 0.97
N ALA A 74 12.24 2.23 1.40
CA ALA A 74 12.91 0.94 1.69
C ALA A 74 12.59 0.33 3.07
N GLY A 75 11.63 0.87 3.82
CA GLY A 75 11.17 0.29 5.10
C GLY A 75 11.82 0.83 6.38
N GLY A 76 12.61 1.91 6.33
CA GLY A 76 13.32 2.45 7.51
C GLY A 76 12.67 3.65 8.23
N GLY A 77 11.59 4.22 7.68
CA GLY A 77 11.09 5.56 8.09
C GLY A 77 9.63 5.63 8.57
N GLY A 78 8.92 4.50 8.67
CA GLY A 78 7.57 4.45 9.27
C GLY A 78 6.44 5.16 8.51
N MET A 79 6.65 5.52 7.24
CA MET A 79 5.67 6.27 6.43
C MET A 79 4.93 5.36 5.43
N PHE A 80 3.63 5.61 5.27
CA PHE A 80 2.75 4.84 4.39
C PHE A 80 1.90 5.79 3.55
N LEU A 81 1.54 5.33 2.35
CA LEU A 81 0.57 6.01 1.50
C LEU A 81 -0.77 5.29 1.66
N GLY A 82 -1.85 6.06 1.75
CA GLY A 82 -3.20 5.54 1.86
C GLY A 82 -4.06 6.05 0.73
N TRP A 83 -4.80 5.15 0.09
CA TRP A 83 -5.81 5.51 -0.89
C TRP A 83 -7.19 5.17 -0.33
N SER A 84 -8.14 6.09 -0.47
CA SER A 84 -9.57 5.87 -0.19
C SER A 84 -10.39 6.79 -1.11
N GLU A 85 -11.64 6.42 -1.38
CA GLU A 85 -12.59 7.34 -2.04
C GLU A 85 -13.05 8.45 -1.10
N ASP A 86 -12.94 8.23 0.21
CA ASP A 86 -13.27 9.18 1.26
C ASP A 86 -11.98 9.58 2.00
N SER A 87 -11.42 10.74 1.64
CA SER A 87 -10.19 11.27 2.23
C SER A 87 -10.32 11.57 3.73
N ASP A 88 -11.52 11.93 4.18
CA ASP A 88 -11.79 12.28 5.58
C ASP A 88 -11.88 11.01 6.44
N PHE A 89 -12.46 9.95 5.88
CA PHE A 89 -12.53 8.63 6.51
C PHE A 89 -11.15 8.07 6.82
N LEU A 90 -10.20 8.16 5.88
CA LEU A 90 -8.86 7.58 6.07
C LEU A 90 -8.07 8.32 7.16
N SER A 91 -8.17 9.65 7.17
CA SER A 91 -7.56 10.51 8.19
C SER A 91 -8.08 10.16 9.59
N GLN A 92 -9.40 9.95 9.73
CA GLN A 92 -10.03 9.59 11.00
C GLN A 92 -9.69 8.16 11.44
N THR A 93 -9.78 7.21 10.50
CA THR A 93 -9.54 5.78 10.76
C THR A 93 -8.11 5.51 11.20
N LEU A 94 -7.16 6.32 10.72
CA LEU A 94 -5.73 6.15 10.99
C LEU A 94 -5.16 7.20 11.95
N ALA A 95 -5.99 8.08 12.52
CA ALA A 95 -5.55 9.17 13.41
C ALA A 95 -4.77 8.68 14.64
N ASP A 96 -5.16 7.54 15.20
CA ASP A 96 -4.51 6.94 16.39
C ASP A 96 -3.28 6.10 16.05
N THR A 97 -2.96 5.95 14.76
CA THR A 97 -1.77 5.23 14.33
C THR A 97 -0.57 6.18 14.31
N THR A 98 0.63 5.70 14.61
CA THR A 98 1.86 6.51 14.49
C THR A 98 2.27 6.76 13.04
N LEU A 99 1.32 6.68 12.10
CA LEU A 99 1.57 6.71 10.68
C LEU A 99 1.43 8.12 10.14
N THR A 100 2.39 8.52 9.33
CA THR A 100 2.15 9.61 8.39
C THR A 100 1.44 9.01 7.19
N VAL A 101 0.19 9.41 6.99
CA VAL A 101 -0.66 9.02 5.86
C VAL A 101 -0.71 10.17 4.86
N PHE A 102 -0.44 9.86 3.59
CA PHE A 102 -0.69 10.77 2.48
C PHE A 102 -1.87 10.28 1.67
N HIS A 103 -2.78 11.20 1.36
CA HIS A 103 -3.93 10.98 0.50
C HIS A 103 -3.60 11.47 -0.92
N LEU A 104 -3.98 10.69 -1.94
CA LEU A 104 -3.81 11.00 -3.36
C LEU A 104 -5.18 11.14 -4.03
#